data_AF-A0A7V8VKF4-F1
#
_entry.id   AF-A0A7V8VKF4-F1
#
_cell.length_a   1.000
_cell.length_b   1.000
_cell.length_c   1.000
_cell.angle_alpha   90.00
_cell.angle_beta   90.00
_cell.angle_gamma   90.00
#
_symmetry.space_group_name_H-M   'P 1'
#
loop_
_entity.id
_entity.type
_entity.pdbx_description
1 polymer ?
#
loop_
_entity_poly.entity_id
_entity_poly.type
_entity_poly.pdbx_seq_one_letter_code
_entity_poly.pdbx_strand_id
1 'polypeptide(L)'
;SIGASSFDPTKAPIVFPGLRMQPEWVAPRILSMLLPLLFLPVASLFFHRFDPVRTRQTLDKSNRKWISKIQNLFKPLSRRTVAMLMPLARGQSFAAAIWADAVLTLTLFPLVLVAFVGITIVTLSGVPLDGFLPIVFAALALVVSDIATRDRRAGTTAILYGAPRLREHFVWWKLGSALVLSFILCAAPLVRVGSAGPHAVSAFLVGIVFVAALATSMGAITSNAKTFIVVFLSFWYVVVNDKGATALLDFAGFYGTATFRTTLVYGAVAVAALLAAQLFHRARLVRA
;
A
#
# COMPACT_ATOMS: atom_id res chain seq x y z
N SER A 1 -17.46 -21.71 -5.80
CA SER A 1 -16.98 -20.51 -6.51
C SER A 1 -17.84 -19.35 -6.06
N ILE A 2 -17.36 -18.53 -5.12
CA ILE A 2 -18.05 -17.29 -4.74
C ILE A 2 -17.51 -16.22 -5.70
N GLY A 3 -18.37 -15.72 -6.60
CA GLY A 3 -18.08 -14.52 -7.41
C GLY A 3 -17.66 -14.71 -8.87
N ALA A 4 -17.37 -15.94 -9.34
CA ALA A 4 -16.93 -16.18 -10.74
C ALA A 4 -17.92 -16.98 -11.61
N SER A 5 -18.98 -17.56 -11.03
CA SER A 5 -20.04 -18.25 -11.79
C SER A 5 -21.21 -17.31 -12.06
N SER A 6 -21.75 -17.35 -13.28
CA SER A 6 -23.01 -16.70 -13.64
C SER A 6 -24.14 -17.23 -12.75
N PHE A 7 -25.02 -16.31 -12.32
CA PHE A 7 -26.20 -16.66 -11.53
C PHE A 7 -27.19 -17.44 -12.40
N ASP A 8 -27.59 -18.62 -11.95
CA ASP A 8 -28.57 -19.46 -12.62
C ASP A 8 -29.91 -19.37 -11.87
N PRO A 9 -30.92 -18.66 -12.41
CA PRO A 9 -32.19 -18.44 -11.75
C PRO A 9 -33.06 -19.71 -11.68
N THR A 10 -32.70 -20.77 -12.40
CA THR A 10 -33.45 -22.04 -12.39
C THR A 10 -33.10 -22.94 -11.21
N LYS A 11 -32.02 -22.64 -10.49
CA LYS A 11 -31.62 -23.38 -9.29
C LYS A 11 -32.32 -22.81 -8.07
N ALA A 12 -32.73 -23.70 -7.16
CA ALA A 12 -33.33 -23.30 -5.91
C ALA A 12 -32.37 -22.37 -5.12
N PRO A 13 -32.83 -21.19 -4.65
CA PRO A 13 -31.98 -20.27 -3.91
C PRO A 13 -31.52 -20.93 -2.60
N ILE A 14 -30.21 -21.06 -2.43
CA ILE A 14 -29.63 -21.46 -1.13
C ILE A 14 -29.74 -20.25 -0.21
N VAL A 15 -30.76 -20.23 0.64
CA VAL A 15 -30.91 -19.21 1.68
C VAL A 15 -29.84 -19.47 2.74
N PHE A 16 -28.73 -18.74 2.66
CA PHE A 16 -27.73 -18.75 3.71
C PHE A 16 -28.28 -17.98 4.92
N PRO A 17 -28.54 -18.62 6.07
CA PRO A 17 -29.21 -17.99 7.21
C PRO A 17 -28.32 -16.97 7.97
N GLY A 18 -27.26 -16.48 7.32
CA GLY A 18 -26.20 -15.68 7.91
C GLY A 18 -25.14 -16.53 8.60
N LEU A 19 -23.96 -15.94 8.82
CA LEU A 19 -22.97 -16.46 9.75
C LEU A 19 -23.53 -16.26 11.15
N ARG A 20 -24.16 -17.29 11.71
CA ARG A 20 -24.42 -17.33 13.15
C ARG A 20 -23.06 -17.45 13.82
N MET A 21 -22.51 -16.33 14.28
CA MET A 21 -21.27 -16.23 15.07
C MET A 21 -21.50 -16.87 16.45
N GLN A 22 -21.90 -18.14 16.48
CA GLN A 22 -22.07 -18.88 17.70
C GLN A 22 -20.68 -19.02 18.37
N PRO A 23 -20.62 -18.96 19.71
CA PRO A 23 -19.36 -19.11 20.44
C PRO A 23 -18.60 -20.38 20.03
N GLU A 24 -19.32 -21.45 19.72
CA GLU A 24 -18.80 -22.74 19.24
C GLU A 24 -18.00 -22.62 17.93
N TRP A 25 -18.30 -21.63 17.08
CA TRP A 25 -17.58 -21.37 15.83
C TRP A 25 -16.42 -20.39 16.04
N VAL A 26 -16.61 -19.36 16.86
CA VAL A 26 -15.63 -18.30 17.09
C VAL A 26 -14.50 -18.77 18.02
N ALA A 27 -14.83 -19.43 19.12
CA ALA A 27 -13.88 -19.87 20.13
C ALA A 27 -12.75 -20.77 19.57
N PRO A 28 -13.01 -21.85 18.80
CA PRO A 28 -11.93 -22.69 18.28
C PRO A 28 -11.05 -21.95 17.25
N ARG A 29 -11.57 -20.92 16.56
CA ARG A 29 -10.78 -20.10 15.62
C ARG A 29 -9.87 -19.12 16.35
N ILE A 30 -10.39 -18.45 17.37
CA ILE A 30 -9.57 -17.58 18.22
C ILE A 30 -8.52 -18.42 18.96
N LEU A 31 -8.92 -19.56 19.53
CA LEU A 31 -8.01 -20.46 20.23
C LEU A 31 -6.94 -21.01 19.29
N SER A 32 -7.29 -21.46 18.08
CA SER A 32 -6.29 -21.93 17.11
C SER A 32 -5.38 -20.82 16.59
N MET A 33 -5.80 -19.55 16.61
CA MET A 33 -4.92 -18.41 16.37
C MET A 33 -4.00 -18.08 17.56
N LEU A 34 -4.52 -18.12 18.78
CA LEU A 34 -3.79 -17.70 19.99
C LEU A 34 -2.86 -18.78 20.53
N LEU A 35 -3.24 -20.06 20.44
CA LEU A 35 -2.48 -21.17 20.99
C LEU A 35 -1.04 -21.22 20.42
N PRO A 36 -0.79 -21.07 19.10
CA PRO A 36 0.57 -21.03 18.56
C PRO A 36 1.37 -19.80 19.03
N LEU A 37 0.72 -18.66 19.27
CA LEU A 37 1.38 -17.45 19.79
C LEU A 37 1.91 -17.66 21.21
N LEU A 38 1.23 -18.48 22.03
CA LEU A 38 1.72 -18.84 23.37
C LEU A 38 2.99 -19.71 23.33
N PHE A 39 3.18 -20.49 22.28
CA PHE A 39 4.38 -21.33 22.12
C PHE A 39 5.57 -20.60 21.50
N LEU A 40 5.38 -19.40 20.96
CA LEU A 40 6.45 -18.62 20.32
C LEU A 40 7.65 -18.32 21.24
N PRO A 41 7.46 -17.94 22.52
CA PRO A 41 8.58 -17.74 23.45
C PRO A 41 9.39 -19.01 23.67
N VAL A 42 8.71 -20.16 23.85
CA VAL A 42 9.38 -21.46 24.03
C VAL A 42 10.13 -21.84 22.75
N ALA A 43 9.49 -21.71 21.59
CA ALA A 43 10.12 -21.95 20.29
C ALA A 43 11.33 -21.03 20.07
N SER A 44 11.31 -19.80 20.61
CA SER A 44 12.43 -18.87 20.49
C SER A 44 13.71 -19.30 21.22
N LEU A 45 13.57 -20.13 22.26
CA LEU A 45 14.71 -20.70 22.99
C LEU A 45 15.39 -21.83 22.21
N PHE A 46 14.62 -22.64 21.48
CA PHE A 46 15.12 -23.83 20.80
C PHE A 46 15.49 -23.60 19.34
N PHE A 47 14.82 -22.67 18.66
CA PHE A 47 15.03 -22.45 17.24
C PHE A 47 15.71 -21.10 17.00
N HIS A 48 16.95 -21.16 16.54
CA HIS A 48 17.73 -19.98 16.11
C HIS A 48 17.05 -19.14 15.02
N ARG A 49 16.03 -19.68 14.33
CA ARG A 49 15.20 -18.92 13.38
C ARG A 49 14.34 -17.84 14.04
N PHE A 50 14.16 -17.89 15.36
CA PHE A 50 13.47 -16.85 16.11
C PHE A 50 14.42 -15.92 16.86
N ASP A 51 15.74 -16.12 16.73
CA ASP A 51 16.74 -15.17 17.25
C ASP A 51 16.74 -13.90 16.37
N PRO A 52 16.27 -12.75 16.91
CA PRO A 52 16.19 -11.50 16.16
C PRO A 52 17.58 -10.96 15.76
N VAL A 53 18.65 -11.40 16.42
CA VAL A 53 20.03 -10.96 16.16
C VAL A 53 20.62 -11.66 14.94
N ARG A 54 20.37 -12.97 14.78
CA ARG A 54 20.92 -13.78 13.66
C ARG A 54 20.08 -13.75 12.38
N THR A 55 18.78 -13.61 12.49
CA THR A 55 17.84 -13.67 11.34
C THR A 55 17.93 -12.48 10.39
N ARG A 56 18.59 -11.39 10.80
CA ARG A 56 18.77 -10.19 9.96
C ARG A 56 19.65 -10.42 8.72
N GLN A 57 20.45 -11.49 8.68
CA GLN A 57 21.43 -11.72 7.61
C GLN A 57 21.00 -12.73 6.53
N THR A 58 19.97 -13.54 6.75
CA THR A 58 19.73 -14.76 5.93
C THR A 58 18.51 -14.73 4.99
N LEU A 59 17.73 -13.64 4.94
CA LEU A 59 16.39 -13.69 4.31
C LEU A 59 16.30 -13.30 2.82
N ASP A 60 17.38 -12.90 2.14
CA ASP A 60 17.23 -12.27 0.81
C ASP A 60 17.78 -13.06 -0.40
N LYS A 61 18.37 -14.26 -0.23
CA LYS A 61 19.22 -14.81 -1.29
C LYS A 61 18.70 -15.92 -2.21
N SER A 62 17.66 -16.69 -1.89
CA SER A 62 17.45 -17.95 -2.66
C SER A 62 16.35 -17.92 -3.73
N ASN A 63 15.12 -17.46 -3.46
CA ASN A 63 13.97 -17.71 -4.36
C ASN A 63 13.53 -16.57 -5.28
N ARG A 64 14.21 -15.41 -5.28
CA ARG A 64 13.83 -14.26 -6.14
C ARG A 64 14.65 -14.13 -7.43
N LYS A 65 15.41 -15.16 -7.82
CA LYS A 65 16.32 -15.10 -8.99
C LYS A 65 15.64 -14.69 -10.29
N TRP A 66 14.37 -15.05 -10.50
CA TRP A 66 13.64 -14.66 -11.71
C TRP A 66 13.18 -13.19 -11.68
N ILE A 67 12.64 -12.73 -10.55
CA ILE A 67 12.23 -11.32 -10.38
C ILE A 67 13.44 -10.39 -10.51
N SER A 68 14.59 -10.77 -9.93
CA SER A 68 15.80 -9.97 -10.03
C SER A 68 16.35 -9.91 -11.46
N LYS A 69 16.22 -10.99 -12.25
CA LYS A 69 16.56 -10.98 -13.69
C LYS A 69 15.67 -9.99 -14.46
N ILE A 70 14.36 -10.01 -14.23
CA ILE A 70 13.42 -9.06 -14.85
C ILE A 70 13.79 -7.63 -14.47
N GLN A 71 14.02 -7.36 -13.17
CA GLN A 71 14.42 -6.03 -12.72
C GLN A 71 15.73 -5.57 -13.37
N ASN A 72 16.72 -6.47 -13.48
CA ASN A 72 17.99 -6.18 -14.14
C ASN A 72 17.83 -5.81 -15.62
N LEU A 73 16.86 -6.42 -16.32
CA LEU A 73 16.57 -6.07 -17.71
C LEU A 73 16.06 -4.63 -17.85
N PHE A 74 15.27 -4.15 -16.89
CA PHE A 74 14.72 -2.78 -16.90
C PHE A 74 15.62 -1.73 -16.23
N LYS A 75 16.69 -2.13 -15.54
CA LYS A 75 17.65 -1.19 -14.93
C LYS A 75 18.18 -0.10 -15.86
N PRO A 76 18.65 -0.37 -17.10
CA PRO A 76 19.18 0.69 -17.97
C PRO A 76 18.13 1.76 -18.31
N LEU A 77 16.87 1.35 -18.51
CA LEU A 77 15.76 2.28 -18.74
C LEU A 77 15.45 3.12 -17.50
N SER A 78 15.44 2.49 -16.32
CA SER A 78 15.26 3.23 -15.07
C SER A 78 16.40 4.23 -14.82
N ARG A 79 17.65 3.88 -15.14
CA ARG A 79 18.80 4.79 -14.97
C ARG A 79 18.67 6.04 -15.84
N ARG A 80 18.23 5.89 -17.08
CA ARG A 80 18.01 7.03 -17.99
C ARG A 80 16.89 7.93 -17.52
N THR A 81 15.75 7.35 -17.14
CA THR A 81 14.61 8.12 -16.62
C THR A 81 14.96 8.81 -15.30
N VAL A 82 15.62 8.12 -14.37
CA VAL A 82 16.13 8.70 -13.12
C VAL A 82 17.10 9.85 -13.40
N ALA A 83 18.03 9.69 -14.35
CA ALA A 83 18.95 10.77 -14.72
C ALA A 83 18.22 12.02 -15.23
N MET A 84 17.09 11.85 -15.92
CA MET A 84 16.23 12.97 -16.36
C MET A 84 15.43 13.60 -15.22
N LEU A 85 15.03 12.82 -14.21
CA LEU A 85 14.23 13.32 -13.06
C LEU A 85 15.09 13.89 -11.92
N MET A 86 16.36 13.50 -11.82
CA MET A 86 17.28 13.94 -10.75
C MET A 86 17.61 15.43 -10.72
N PRO A 87 17.60 16.21 -11.82
CA PRO A 87 17.78 17.66 -11.76
C PRO A 87 16.75 18.34 -10.84
N LEU A 88 15.52 17.83 -10.76
CA LEU A 88 14.47 18.34 -9.88
C LEU A 88 14.71 17.99 -8.40
N ALA A 89 15.57 17.01 -8.12
CA ALA A 89 16.01 16.66 -6.77
C ALA A 89 17.19 17.51 -6.28
N ARG A 90 17.78 18.35 -7.14
CA ARG A 90 18.94 19.18 -6.78
C ARG A 90 18.48 20.37 -5.94
N GLY A 91 18.53 20.22 -4.63
CA GLY A 91 18.24 21.31 -3.70
C GLY A 91 18.29 20.87 -2.24
N GLN A 92 18.34 21.84 -1.34
CA GLN A 92 18.27 21.61 0.11
C GLN A 92 16.82 21.73 0.65
N SER A 93 15.83 21.84 -0.25
CA SER A 93 14.44 22.00 0.13
C SER A 93 13.81 20.67 0.57
N PHE A 94 12.80 20.76 1.42
CA PHE A 94 12.03 19.58 1.85
C PHE A 94 11.31 18.88 0.68
N ALA A 95 10.83 19.67 -0.29
CA ALA A 95 10.23 19.15 -1.51
C ALA A 95 11.25 18.39 -2.38
N ALA A 96 12.49 18.89 -2.49
CA ALA A 96 13.56 18.18 -3.18
C ALA A 96 13.87 16.83 -2.51
N ALA A 97 13.83 16.76 -1.17
CA ALA A 97 13.99 15.50 -0.45
C ALA A 97 12.81 14.52 -0.67
N ILE A 98 11.57 15.02 -0.72
CA ILE A 98 10.39 14.22 -1.09
C ILE A 98 10.57 13.62 -2.49
N TRP A 99 10.96 14.47 -3.45
CA TRP A 99 11.17 14.06 -4.84
C TRP A 99 12.33 13.07 -4.98
N ALA A 100 13.46 13.32 -4.31
CA ALA A 100 14.62 12.43 -4.30
C ALA A 100 14.25 11.03 -3.79
N ASP A 101 13.47 10.94 -2.71
CA ASP A 101 13.03 9.66 -2.13
C ASP A 101 12.04 8.91 -3.04
N ALA A 102 11.20 9.65 -3.79
CA ALA A 102 10.32 9.10 -4.83
C ALA A 102 11.13 8.55 -6.03
N VAL A 103 12.08 9.33 -6.55
CA VAL A 103 12.99 8.91 -7.64
C VAL A 103 13.86 7.72 -7.22
N LEU A 104 14.30 7.68 -5.96
CA LEU A 104 15.00 6.53 -5.39
C LEU A 104 14.14 5.26 -5.44
N THR A 105 12.83 5.36 -5.19
CA THR A 105 11.91 4.22 -5.33
C THR A 105 11.83 3.73 -6.77
N LEU A 106 11.78 4.62 -7.76
CA LEU A 106 11.83 4.24 -9.18
C LEU A 106 13.15 3.56 -9.55
N THR A 107 14.26 4.00 -8.95
CA THR A 107 15.59 3.41 -9.15
C THR A 107 15.68 1.99 -8.57
N LEU A 108 15.11 1.77 -7.39
CA LEU A 108 15.15 0.49 -6.69
C LEU A 108 14.14 -0.52 -7.27
N PHE A 109 13.02 -0.04 -7.77
CA PHE A 109 11.92 -0.85 -8.29
C PHE A 109 11.58 -0.45 -9.73
N PRO A 110 12.39 -0.85 -10.74
CA PRO A 110 12.15 -0.47 -12.13
C PRO A 110 10.81 -1.02 -12.68
N LEU A 111 10.25 -2.04 -12.03
CA LEU A 111 8.90 -2.54 -12.33
C LEU A 111 7.80 -1.50 -12.12
N VAL A 112 8.02 -0.48 -11.28
CA VAL A 112 7.08 0.63 -11.11
C VAL A 112 6.90 1.40 -12.43
N LEU A 113 7.99 1.58 -13.19
CA LEU A 113 7.93 2.23 -14.50
C LEU A 113 7.14 1.38 -15.50
N VAL A 114 7.36 0.06 -15.50
CA VAL A 114 6.58 -0.88 -16.33
C VAL A 114 5.11 -0.84 -15.96
N ALA A 115 4.79 -0.82 -14.66
CA ALA A 115 3.42 -0.70 -14.18
C ALA A 115 2.80 0.64 -14.61
N PHE A 116 3.51 1.76 -14.49
CA PHE A 116 3.05 3.06 -14.96
C PHE A 116 2.74 3.08 -16.47
N VAL A 117 3.64 2.56 -17.29
CA VAL A 117 3.43 2.47 -18.75
C VAL A 117 2.24 1.56 -19.06
N GLY A 118 2.17 0.37 -18.45
CA GLY A 118 1.07 -0.57 -18.65
C GLY A 118 -0.28 0.01 -18.23
N ILE A 119 -0.34 0.67 -17.07
CA ILE A 119 -1.55 1.34 -16.57
C ILE A 119 -1.98 2.45 -17.52
N THR A 120 -1.02 3.26 -18.00
CA THR A 120 -1.32 4.34 -18.95
C THR A 120 -1.87 3.79 -20.26
N ILE A 121 -1.24 2.78 -20.85
CA ILE A 121 -1.70 2.15 -22.11
C ILE A 121 -3.11 1.57 -21.95
N VAL A 122 -3.36 0.78 -20.90
CA VAL A 122 -4.68 0.16 -20.67
C VAL A 122 -5.75 1.21 -20.36
N THR A 123 -5.39 2.28 -19.66
CA THR A 123 -6.34 3.37 -19.41
C THR A 123 -6.73 4.09 -20.70
N LEU A 124 -5.76 4.31 -21.60
CA LEU A 124 -5.99 5.00 -22.88
C LEU A 124 -6.65 4.12 -23.95
N SER A 125 -6.57 2.79 -23.85
CA SER A 125 -7.19 1.86 -24.80
C SER A 125 -8.70 1.72 -24.66
N GLY A 126 -9.32 2.44 -23.71
CA GLY A 126 -10.77 2.45 -23.53
C GLY A 126 -11.35 1.29 -22.72
N VAL A 127 -10.50 0.41 -22.16
CA VAL A 127 -10.95 -0.70 -21.28
C VAL A 127 -11.85 -0.15 -20.16
N PRO A 128 -12.99 -0.78 -19.84
CA PRO A 128 -13.88 -0.32 -18.78
C PRO A 128 -13.14 -0.13 -17.44
N LEU A 129 -13.43 0.97 -16.73
CA LEU A 129 -12.74 1.32 -15.48
C LEU A 129 -13.19 0.45 -14.30
N ASP A 130 -14.43 -0.03 -14.36
CA ASP A 130 -15.06 -0.98 -13.46
C ASP A 130 -14.33 -2.33 -13.55
N GLY A 131 -13.47 -2.57 -12.57
CA GLY A 131 -12.61 -3.76 -12.50
C GLY A 131 -11.14 -3.47 -12.80
N PHE A 132 -10.82 -2.45 -13.61
CA PHE A 132 -9.42 -2.05 -13.81
C PHE A 132 -8.88 -1.16 -12.68
N LEU A 133 -9.67 -0.21 -12.17
CA LEU A 133 -9.25 0.68 -11.07
C LEU A 133 -8.83 -0.07 -9.79
N PRO A 134 -9.52 -1.13 -9.35
CA PRO A 134 -9.03 -1.94 -8.23
C PRO A 134 -7.63 -2.52 -8.47
N ILE A 135 -7.32 -2.96 -9.69
CA ILE A 135 -5.99 -3.51 -10.03
C ILE A 135 -4.94 -2.40 -9.95
N VAL A 136 -5.25 -1.20 -10.44
CA VAL A 136 -4.39 -0.01 -10.32
C VAL A 136 -4.08 0.28 -8.84
N PHE A 137 -5.09 0.21 -7.97
CA PHE A 137 -4.92 0.44 -6.53
C PHE A 137 -4.16 -0.67 -5.81
N ALA A 138 -4.30 -1.93 -6.25
CA ALA A 138 -3.47 -3.03 -5.75
C ALA A 138 -2.00 -2.83 -6.13
N ALA A 139 -1.72 -2.46 -7.39
CA ALA A 139 -0.38 -2.10 -7.84
C ALA A 139 0.17 -0.91 -7.05
N LEU A 140 -0.63 0.15 -6.88
CA LEU A 140 -0.29 1.32 -6.09
C LEU A 140 0.12 0.94 -4.66
N ALA A 141 -0.71 0.17 -3.97
CA ALA A 141 -0.45 -0.27 -2.60
C ALA A 141 0.88 -1.03 -2.49
N LEU A 142 1.18 -1.93 -3.43
CA LEU A 142 2.46 -2.63 -3.46
C LEU A 142 3.64 -1.64 -3.60
N VAL A 143 3.52 -0.66 -4.50
CA VAL A 143 4.58 0.35 -4.71
C VAL A 143 4.82 1.21 -3.47
N VAL A 144 3.75 1.69 -2.82
CA VAL A 144 3.91 2.60 -1.67
C VAL A 144 4.24 1.89 -0.35
N SER A 145 3.98 0.58 -0.26
CA SER A 145 4.13 -0.20 0.97
C SER A 145 5.53 -0.14 1.60
N ASP A 146 6.58 -0.12 0.77
CA ASP A 146 7.96 -0.18 1.24
C ASP A 146 8.53 1.21 1.57
N ILE A 147 7.94 2.30 1.09
CA ILE A 147 8.52 3.66 1.16
C ILE A 147 8.85 4.07 2.60
N ALA A 148 7.90 3.90 3.52
CA ALA A 148 8.05 4.28 4.92
C ALA A 148 8.95 3.33 5.75
N THR A 149 9.26 2.14 5.23
CA THR A 149 10.04 1.11 5.97
C THR A 149 11.41 0.85 5.39
N ARG A 150 11.65 1.28 4.15
CA ARG A 150 12.87 1.04 3.38
C ARG A 150 14.13 1.41 4.16
N ASP A 151 14.19 2.61 4.72
CA ASP A 151 15.42 3.12 5.33
C ASP A 151 15.79 2.37 6.61
N ARG A 152 14.78 1.96 7.39
CA ARG A 152 14.99 1.14 8.60
C ARG A 152 15.48 -0.25 8.24
N ARG A 153 14.94 -0.83 7.16
CA ARG A 153 15.37 -2.13 6.64
C ARG A 153 16.79 -2.08 6.07
N ALA A 154 17.14 -0.99 5.39
CA ALA A 154 18.47 -0.76 4.85
C ALA A 154 19.50 -0.32 5.90
N GLY A 155 19.07 0.00 7.14
CA GLY A 155 19.95 0.50 8.18
C GLY A 155 20.46 1.93 7.94
N THR A 156 19.86 2.67 7.00
CA THR A 156 20.31 4.01 6.58
C THR A 156 19.65 5.15 7.34
N THR A 157 18.74 4.85 8.28
CA THR A 157 18.01 5.87 9.05
C THR A 157 18.90 6.84 9.81
N ALA A 158 20.03 6.38 10.37
CA ALA A 158 20.94 7.26 11.12
C ALA A 158 21.60 8.29 10.20
N ILE A 159 22.01 7.86 8.99
CA ILE A 159 22.59 8.74 7.97
C ILE A 159 21.56 9.77 7.52
N LEU A 160 20.32 9.34 7.27
CA LEU A 160 19.23 10.24 6.84
C LEU A 160 18.83 11.24 7.92
N TYR A 161 18.90 10.87 9.19
CA TYR A 161 18.62 11.79 10.30
C TYR A 161 19.73 12.81 10.54
N GLY A 162 20.91 12.65 9.91
CA GLY A 162 21.93 13.69 9.85
C GLY A 162 21.57 14.83 8.88
N ALA A 163 20.62 14.62 7.96
CA ALA A 163 20.16 15.68 7.06
C ALA A 163 19.15 16.61 7.78
N PRO A 164 19.24 17.93 7.57
CA PRO A 164 18.39 18.89 8.24
C PRO A 164 16.91 18.64 7.94
N ARG A 165 16.04 18.83 8.95
CA ARG A 165 14.57 18.73 8.89
C ARG A 165 13.98 17.33 8.62
N LEU A 166 14.74 16.35 8.14
CA LEU A 166 14.21 15.01 7.83
C LEU A 166 13.86 14.19 9.07
N ARG A 167 14.62 14.33 10.17
CA ARG A 167 14.34 13.63 11.44
C ARG A 167 12.97 14.02 12.01
N GLU A 168 12.70 15.32 12.08
CA GLU A 168 11.46 15.87 12.66
C GLU A 168 10.25 15.66 11.75
N HIS A 169 10.45 15.74 10.43
CA HIS A 169 9.38 15.67 9.43
C HIS A 169 9.30 14.31 8.73
N PHE A 170 9.81 13.24 9.35
CA PHE A 170 9.90 11.91 8.74
C PHE A 170 8.57 11.42 8.16
N VAL A 171 7.47 11.56 8.90
CA VAL A 171 6.14 11.12 8.44
C VAL A 171 5.68 11.91 7.22
N TRP A 172 5.84 13.23 7.23
CA TRP A 172 5.46 14.10 6.10
C TRP A 172 6.33 13.85 4.88
N TRP A 173 7.61 13.58 5.09
CA TRP A 173 8.55 13.25 4.03
C TRP A 173 8.12 11.97 3.31
N LYS A 174 7.87 10.90 4.08
CA LYS A 174 7.44 9.61 3.53
C LYS A 174 6.05 9.62 2.91
N LEU A 175 5.11 10.36 3.52
CA LEU A 175 3.81 10.60 2.93
C LEU A 175 3.94 11.33 1.59
N GLY A 176 4.75 12.40 1.54
CA GLY A 176 4.98 13.18 0.33
C GLY A 176 5.54 12.31 -0.79
N SER A 177 6.53 11.47 -0.50
CA SER A 177 7.12 10.57 -1.50
C SER A 177 6.15 9.50 -1.97
N ALA A 178 5.32 8.96 -1.08
CA ALA A 178 4.24 8.04 -1.43
C ALA A 178 3.20 8.73 -2.32
N LEU A 179 2.77 9.96 -1.99
CA LEU A 179 1.81 10.73 -2.77
C LEU A 179 2.35 11.06 -4.17
N VAL A 180 3.59 11.53 -4.29
CA VAL A 180 4.22 11.82 -5.59
C VAL A 180 4.15 10.60 -6.50
N LEU A 181 4.56 9.42 -6.01
CA LEU A 181 4.50 8.19 -6.80
C LEU A 181 3.06 7.75 -7.08
N SER A 182 2.15 7.97 -6.14
CA SER A 182 0.73 7.66 -6.32
C SER A 182 0.12 8.50 -7.44
N PHE A 183 0.38 9.81 -7.44
CA PHE A 183 -0.11 10.71 -8.47
C PHE A 183 0.50 10.42 -9.83
N ILE A 184 1.80 10.09 -9.90
CA ILE A 184 2.43 9.66 -11.16
C ILE A 184 1.75 8.39 -11.66
N LEU A 185 1.62 7.35 -10.83
CA LEU A 185 1.05 6.07 -11.22
C LEU A 185 -0.43 6.18 -11.63
N CYS A 186 -1.17 7.05 -10.96
CA CYS A 186 -2.60 7.25 -11.18
C CYS A 186 -2.93 8.43 -12.11
N ALA A 187 -1.96 9.07 -12.75
CA ALA A 187 -2.18 10.26 -13.57
C ALA A 187 -3.18 9.99 -14.71
N ALA A 188 -2.97 8.94 -15.51
CA ALA A 188 -3.88 8.58 -16.60
C ALA A 188 -5.27 8.14 -16.09
N PRO A 189 -5.38 7.23 -15.10
CA PRO A 189 -6.68 6.92 -14.48
C PRO A 189 -7.42 8.15 -13.94
N LEU A 190 -6.72 9.07 -13.29
CA LEU A 190 -7.30 10.29 -12.72
C LEU A 190 -7.90 11.19 -13.81
N VAL A 191 -7.18 11.39 -14.92
CA VAL A 191 -7.70 12.14 -16.07
C VAL A 191 -8.96 11.49 -16.62
N ARG A 192 -8.98 10.16 -16.73
CA ARG A 192 -10.14 9.42 -17.24
C ARG A 192 -11.32 9.43 -16.27
N VAL A 193 -11.08 9.34 -14.97
CA VAL A 193 -12.12 9.53 -13.94
C VAL A 193 -12.68 10.96 -13.97
N GLY A 194 -11.87 11.93 -14.39
CA GLY A 194 -12.28 13.32 -14.62
C GLY A 194 -13.50 13.47 -15.54
N SER A 195 -13.67 12.59 -16.53
CA SER A 195 -14.84 12.64 -17.41
C SER A 195 -16.12 12.10 -16.77
N ALA A 196 -16.03 11.35 -15.68
CA ALA A 196 -17.19 10.84 -14.94
C ALA A 196 -17.79 11.87 -13.97
N GLY A 197 -17.09 12.98 -13.71
CA GLY A 197 -17.57 14.11 -12.92
C GLY A 197 -16.75 14.43 -11.67
N PRO A 198 -17.01 15.59 -11.03
CA PRO A 198 -16.18 16.11 -9.94
C PRO A 198 -16.23 15.24 -8.68
N HIS A 199 -17.37 14.58 -8.42
CA HIS A 199 -17.49 13.67 -7.27
C HIS A 199 -16.56 12.46 -7.44
N ALA A 200 -16.56 11.82 -8.61
CA ALA A 200 -15.71 10.66 -8.89
C ALA A 200 -14.22 11.01 -8.71
N VAL A 201 -13.81 12.20 -9.17
CA VAL A 201 -12.46 12.73 -8.94
C VAL A 201 -12.17 12.87 -7.45
N SER A 202 -13.09 13.45 -6.67
CA SER A 202 -12.90 13.62 -5.23
C SER A 202 -12.76 12.28 -4.48
N ALA A 203 -13.58 11.29 -4.82
CA ALA A 203 -13.50 9.95 -4.25
C ALA A 203 -12.15 9.28 -4.60
N PHE A 204 -11.73 9.40 -5.86
CA PHE A 204 -10.47 8.84 -6.33
C PHE A 204 -9.24 9.49 -5.66
N LEU A 205 -9.23 10.81 -5.53
CA LEU A 205 -8.18 11.56 -4.82
C LEU A 205 -8.11 11.16 -3.34
N VAL A 206 -9.26 11.06 -2.67
CA VAL A 206 -9.30 10.57 -1.28
C VAL A 206 -8.80 9.14 -1.19
N GLY A 207 -9.14 8.28 -2.14
CA GLY A 207 -8.61 6.92 -2.23
C GLY A 207 -7.08 6.90 -2.29
N ILE A 208 -6.47 7.72 -3.16
CA ILE A 208 -5.01 7.86 -3.26
C ILE A 208 -4.40 8.27 -1.90
N VAL A 209 -4.96 9.32 -1.28
CA VAL A 209 -4.48 9.84 0.00
C VAL A 209 -4.64 8.80 1.11
N PHE A 210 -5.76 8.09 1.14
CA PHE A 210 -6.04 7.01 2.09
C PHE A 210 -4.98 5.90 2.00
N VAL A 211 -4.67 5.42 0.80
CA VAL A 211 -3.67 4.36 0.60
C VAL A 211 -2.27 4.84 1.02
N ALA A 212 -1.87 6.04 0.60
CA ALA A 212 -0.57 6.60 0.95
C ALA A 212 -0.44 6.86 2.47
N ALA A 213 -1.49 7.39 3.11
CA ALA A 213 -1.56 7.64 4.54
C ALA A 213 -1.49 6.34 5.35
N LEU A 214 -2.27 5.33 4.97
CA LEU A 214 -2.30 4.04 5.65
C LEU A 214 -0.96 3.31 5.51
N ALA A 215 -0.35 3.31 4.32
CA ALA A 215 0.98 2.74 4.08
C ALA A 215 2.05 3.42 4.95
N THR A 216 2.03 4.76 4.98
CA THR A 216 2.97 5.56 5.78
C THR A 216 2.78 5.31 7.27
N SER A 217 1.53 5.28 7.76
CA SER A 217 1.21 5.07 9.16
C SER A 217 1.63 3.69 9.66
N MET A 218 1.20 2.63 8.96
CA MET A 218 1.58 1.27 9.29
C MET A 218 3.10 1.07 9.21
N GLY A 219 3.74 1.63 8.19
CA GLY A 219 5.20 1.57 8.06
C GLY A 219 5.94 2.31 9.18
N ALA A 220 5.46 3.49 9.58
CA ALA A 220 6.03 4.25 10.68
C ALA A 220 5.90 3.50 12.01
N ILE A 221 4.73 2.88 12.25
CA ILE A 221 4.41 2.19 13.50
C ILE A 221 5.16 0.85 13.59
N THR A 222 4.95 -0.05 12.64
CA THR A 222 5.47 -1.43 12.71
C THR A 222 6.88 -1.60 12.19
N SER A 223 7.41 -0.61 11.44
CA SER A 223 8.66 -0.74 10.69
C SER A 223 8.66 -1.92 9.69
N ASN A 224 7.47 -2.39 9.28
CA ASN A 224 7.32 -3.54 8.39
C ASN A 224 6.22 -3.31 7.34
N ALA A 225 6.61 -3.20 6.06
CA ALA A 225 5.69 -3.08 4.94
C ALA A 225 4.65 -4.21 4.85
N LYS A 226 4.98 -5.42 5.33
CA LYS A 226 4.08 -6.57 5.27
C LYS A 226 2.78 -6.32 6.05
N THR A 227 2.83 -5.55 7.14
CA THR A 227 1.63 -5.20 7.90
C THR A 227 0.62 -4.47 7.02
N PHE A 228 1.08 -3.43 6.31
CA PHE A 228 0.24 -2.69 5.39
C PHE A 228 -0.28 -3.57 4.26
N ILE A 229 0.60 -4.35 3.61
CA ILE A 229 0.23 -5.21 2.48
C ILE A 229 -0.88 -6.19 2.88
N VAL A 230 -0.75 -6.87 4.03
CA VAL A 230 -1.76 -7.82 4.50
C VAL A 230 -3.09 -7.12 4.79
N VAL A 231 -3.06 -6.04 5.57
CA VAL A 231 -4.28 -5.28 5.92
C VAL A 231 -4.97 -4.74 4.67
N PHE A 232 -4.21 -4.11 3.78
CA PHE A 232 -4.76 -3.52 2.56
C PHE A 232 -5.27 -4.58 1.59
N LEU A 233 -4.54 -5.67 1.34
CA LEU A 233 -5.01 -6.71 0.42
C LEU A 233 -6.23 -7.46 0.95
N SER A 234 -6.34 -7.66 2.27
CA SER A 234 -7.55 -8.20 2.89
C SER A 234 -8.75 -7.26 2.70
N PHE A 235 -8.56 -5.96 2.96
CA PHE A 235 -9.59 -4.95 2.72
C PHE A 235 -9.97 -4.86 1.23
N TRP A 236 -8.98 -4.76 0.35
CA TRP A 236 -9.13 -4.72 -1.10
C TRP A 236 -9.87 -5.95 -1.64
N TYR A 237 -9.57 -7.14 -1.12
CA TYR A 237 -10.28 -8.37 -1.49
C TYR A 237 -11.77 -8.26 -1.20
N VAL A 238 -12.16 -7.72 -0.03
CA VAL A 238 -13.57 -7.50 0.31
C VAL A 238 -14.20 -6.50 -0.66
N VAL A 239 -13.53 -5.38 -0.93
CA VAL A 239 -14.02 -4.35 -1.87
C VAL A 239 -14.26 -4.91 -3.28
N VAL A 240 -13.31 -5.71 -3.80
CA VAL A 240 -13.43 -6.29 -5.15
C VAL A 240 -14.53 -7.34 -5.24
N ASN A 241 -14.73 -8.14 -4.19
CA ASN A 241 -15.77 -9.17 -4.17
C ASN A 241 -17.17 -8.59 -3.99
N ASP A 242 -17.30 -7.45 -3.32
CA ASP A 242 -18.57 -6.73 -3.18
C ASP A 242 -19.09 -6.18 -4.53
N LYS A 243 -18.20 -5.94 -5.50
CA LYS A 243 -18.54 -5.46 -6.85
C LYS A 243 -19.41 -4.19 -6.85
N GLY A 244 -19.25 -3.33 -5.85
CA GLY A 244 -19.97 -2.06 -5.74
C GLY A 244 -21.38 -2.17 -5.14
N ALA A 245 -21.81 -3.33 -4.65
CA ALA A 245 -23.09 -3.50 -3.98
C ALA A 245 -23.24 -2.61 -2.73
N THR A 246 -22.13 -2.35 -2.04
CA THR A 246 -22.06 -1.53 -0.84
C THR A 246 -21.31 -0.24 -1.10
N ALA A 247 -22.02 0.89 -1.15
CA ALA A 247 -21.44 2.22 -1.37
C ALA A 247 -20.31 2.60 -0.39
N LEU A 248 -20.33 2.07 0.85
CA LEU A 248 -19.28 2.31 1.86
C LEU A 248 -17.96 1.57 1.56
N LEU A 249 -17.98 0.51 0.73
CA LEU A 249 -16.79 -0.21 0.34
C LEU A 249 -16.11 0.40 -0.90
N ASP A 250 -16.83 1.25 -1.65
CA ASP A 250 -16.30 1.93 -2.83
C ASP A 250 -15.41 3.16 -2.47
N PHE A 251 -14.32 2.92 -1.75
CA PHE A 251 -13.50 3.97 -1.14
C PHE A 251 -12.82 4.93 -2.13
N ALA A 252 -12.65 4.50 -3.38
CA ALA A 252 -11.96 5.24 -4.43
C ALA A 252 -12.82 5.42 -5.69
N GLY A 253 -14.12 5.10 -5.63
CA GLY A 253 -15.02 5.24 -6.77
C GLY A 253 -14.77 4.23 -7.90
N PHE A 254 -14.32 3.02 -7.59
CA PHE A 254 -14.08 1.93 -8.53
C PHE A 254 -15.32 1.53 -9.33
N TYR A 255 -16.48 1.56 -8.68
CA TYR A 255 -17.74 1.07 -9.24
C TYR A 255 -18.76 2.20 -9.45
N GLY A 256 -18.37 3.46 -9.18
CA GLY A 256 -19.25 4.62 -9.31
C GLY A 256 -20.37 4.68 -8.25
N THR A 257 -20.30 3.87 -7.19
CA THR A 257 -21.30 3.84 -6.12
C THR A 257 -20.85 4.62 -4.88
N ALA A 258 -19.62 5.16 -4.90
CA ALA A 258 -19.09 6.03 -3.86
C ALA A 258 -20.01 7.23 -3.59
N THR A 259 -20.46 7.36 -2.35
CA THR A 259 -21.25 8.51 -1.90
C THR A 259 -20.34 9.58 -1.27
N PHE A 260 -20.85 10.80 -1.11
CA PHE A 260 -20.13 11.84 -0.37
C PHE A 260 -19.75 11.38 1.06
N ARG A 261 -20.64 10.61 1.70
CA ARG A 261 -20.38 9.99 3.01
C ARG A 261 -19.19 9.04 2.95
N THR A 262 -19.10 8.19 1.92
CA THR A 262 -17.96 7.28 1.71
C THR A 262 -16.66 8.08 1.62
N THR A 263 -16.62 9.10 0.77
CA THR A 263 -15.45 9.98 0.60
C THR A 263 -15.04 10.64 1.92
N LEU A 264 -15.98 11.17 2.71
CA LEU A 264 -15.68 11.76 4.01
C LEU A 264 -15.12 10.74 5.01
N VAL A 265 -15.68 9.54 5.07
CA VAL A 265 -15.22 8.49 5.99
C VAL A 265 -13.77 8.10 5.70
N TYR A 266 -13.42 7.82 4.45
CA TYR A 266 -12.03 7.46 4.11
C TYR A 266 -11.06 8.64 4.24
N GLY A 267 -11.53 9.87 3.99
CA GLY A 267 -10.77 11.08 4.31
C GLY A 267 -10.46 11.18 5.80
N ALA A 268 -11.45 10.96 6.66
CA ALA A 268 -11.27 10.96 8.12
C ALA A 268 -10.34 9.83 8.59
N VAL A 269 -10.47 8.63 8.03
CA VAL A 269 -9.57 7.50 8.34
C VAL A 269 -8.13 7.80 7.91
N ALA A 270 -7.92 8.44 6.75
CA ALA A 270 -6.60 8.86 6.31
C ALA A 270 -5.97 9.86 7.29
N VAL A 271 -6.73 10.87 7.73
CA VAL A 271 -6.27 11.84 8.74
C VAL A 271 -5.95 11.16 10.06
N ALA A 272 -6.82 10.27 10.55
CA ALA A 272 -6.59 9.52 11.79
C ALA A 272 -5.33 8.65 11.70
N ALA A 273 -5.10 7.98 10.57
CA ALA A 273 -3.89 7.19 10.34
C ALA A 273 -2.63 8.07 10.37
N LEU A 274 -2.66 9.27 9.79
CA LEU A 274 -1.55 10.21 9.84
C LEU A 274 -1.30 10.75 11.25
N LEU A 275 -2.36 11.07 12.00
CA LEU A 275 -2.22 11.50 13.40
C LEU A 275 -1.57 10.41 14.25
N ALA A 276 -2.01 9.15 14.11
CA ALA A 276 -1.39 8.02 14.79
C ALA A 276 0.10 7.88 14.43
N ALA A 277 0.45 8.04 13.15
CA ALA A 277 1.84 8.00 12.68
C ALA A 277 2.69 9.11 13.31
N GLN A 278 2.15 10.34 13.37
CA GLN A 278 2.83 11.51 13.95
C GLN A 278 3.04 11.35 15.45
N LEU A 279 2.00 10.96 16.19
CA LEU A 279 2.07 10.75 17.64
C LEU A 279 3.12 9.69 17.97
N PHE A 280 3.11 8.58 17.24
CA PHE A 280 4.06 7.50 17.44
C PHE A 280 5.49 7.89 17.07
N HIS A 281 5.68 8.64 15.99
CA HIS A 281 7.00 9.18 15.60
C HIS A 281 7.55 10.15 16.65
N ARG A 282 6.72 11.09 17.13
CA ARG A 282 7.09 12.02 18.21
C ARG A 282 7.46 11.30 19.50
N ALA A 283 6.66 10.30 19.89
CA ALA A 283 6.96 9.49 21.07
C ALA A 283 8.31 8.76 20.97
N ARG A 284 8.72 8.35 19.76
CA ARG A 284 10.04 7.76 19.52
C ARG A 284 11.17 8.78 19.59
N LEU A 285 10.95 9.99 19.07
CA LEU A 285 11.96 11.06 19.13
C LEU A 285 12.28 11.47 20.57
N VAL A 286 11.30 11.48 21.47
CA VAL A 286 11.50 11.82 22.89
C VAL A 286 12.30 10.74 23.63
N ARG A 287 12.23 9.48 23.18
CA ARG A 287 12.93 8.35 23.82
C ARG A 287 14.38 8.16 23.34
N ALA A 288 14.81 8.88 22.31
CA ALA A 288 16.08 8.66 21.60
C ALA A 288 16.98 9.88 21.66
#